data_AF-W6N512-F1
#
_entry.id   AF-W6N512-F1
#
_cell.length_a   1.000
_cell.length_b   1.000
_cell.length_c   1.000
_cell.angle_alpha   90.00
_cell.angle_beta   90.00
_cell.angle_gamma   90.00
#
_symmetry.space_group_name_H-M   'P 1'
#
loop_
_entity.id
_entity.type
_entity.pdbx_description
1 polymer ?
#
loop_
_entity_poly.entity_id
_entity_poly.type
_entity_poly.pdbx_seq_one_letter_code
_entity_poly.pdbx_strand_id
1 'polypeptide(L)' 'MIVAFKHGSFSVLHPMLSLSYIFAIFLGIIVIKETVDFIKLLGILFIMSGVVLIGGGDN' A
#
# COMPACT_ATOMS: atom_id res chain seq x y z
N MET A 1 -3.90 -3.88 14.61
CA MET A 1 -4.72 -4.95 14.00
C MET A 1 -6.18 -4.89 14.45
N ILE A 2 -6.49 -5.01 15.75
CA ILE A 2 -7.89 -5.07 16.26
C ILE A 2 -8.73 -3.79 16.04
N VAL A 3 -8.14 -2.60 16.02
CA VAL A 3 -8.89 -1.33 15.88
C VAL A 3 -9.29 -1.00 14.43
N ALA A 4 -8.48 -1.39 13.44
CA ALA A 4 -8.76 -1.13 12.02
C ALA A 4 -9.84 -2.06 11.44
N PHE A 5 -9.93 -3.30 11.95
CA PHE A 5 -10.98 -4.26 11.57
C PHE A 5 -12.40 -3.84 12.03
N LYS A 6 -12.53 -2.85 12.92
CA LYS A 6 -13.84 -2.39 13.45
C LYS A 6 -14.56 -1.38 12.54
N HIS A 7 -13.88 -0.79 11.56
CA HIS A 7 -14.43 0.30 10.73
C HIS A 7 -14.24 0.13 9.22
N GLY A 8 -13.68 -1.00 8.75
CA GLY A 8 -13.50 -1.25 7.31
C GLY A 8 -13.94 -2.65 6.92
N SER A 9 -14.76 -2.76 5.87
CA SER A 9 -15.10 -4.04 5.23
C SER A 9 -13.83 -4.78 4.81
N PHE A 10 -13.83 -6.11 4.91
CA PHE A 10 -12.68 -7.00 4.62
C PHE A 10 -11.97 -6.67 3.28
N SER A 11 -12.72 -6.16 2.28
CA SER A 11 -12.22 -5.71 0.97
C SER A 11 -11.24 -4.54 1.01
N VAL A 12 -11.32 -3.64 1.98
CA VAL A 12 -10.48 -2.43 2.05
C VAL A 12 -9.18 -2.71 2.82
N LEU A 13 -9.21 -3.70 3.70
CA LEU A 13 -8.07 -4.10 4.53
C LEU A 13 -6.95 -4.75 3.72
N HIS A 14 -7.28 -5.57 2.72
CA HIS A 14 -6.27 -6.20 1.86
C HIS A 14 -5.41 -5.16 1.10
N PRO A 15 -6.01 -4.17 0.41
CA PRO A 15 -5.28 -3.06 -0.19
C PRO A 15 -4.49 -2.22 0.83
N MET A 16 -5.06 -1.94 2.01
CA MET A 16 -4.34 -1.19 3.06
C MET A 16 -3.12 -1.96 3.60
N LEU A 17 -3.18 -3.29 3.66
CA LEU A 17 -2.05 -4.13 4.04
C LEU A 17 -0.93 -4.07 3.00
N SER A 18 -1.28 -4.08 1.70
CA SER A 18 -0.33 -3.86 0.61
C SER A 18 0.34 -2.48 0.68
N LEU A 19 -0.36 -1.46 1.16
CA LEU A 19 0.21 -0.11 1.39
C LEU A 19 1.35 -0.13 2.40
N SER A 20 1.26 -0.96 3.44
CA SER A 20 2.34 -1.12 4.43
C SER A 20 3.63 -1.67 3.80
N TYR A 21 3.49 -2.50 2.76
CA TYR A 21 4.62 -3.03 2.00
C TYR A 21 5.33 -1.94 1.17
N ILE A 22 4.55 -0.98 0.64
CA ILE A 22 5.09 0.19 -0.08
C ILE A 22 5.95 1.04 0.87
N PHE A 23 5.48 1.29 2.09
CA PHE A 23 6.26 1.99 3.11
C PHE A 23 7.55 1.25 3.47
N ALA A 24 7.50 -0.08 3.57
CA ALA A 24 8.68 -0.90 3.83
C ALA A 24 9.72 -0.79 2.69
N ILE A 25 9.28 -0.79 1.42
CA ILE A 25 10.17 -0.57 0.27
C ILE A 25 10.78 0.83 0.32
N PHE A 26 9.98 1.85 0.64
CA PHE A 26 10.47 3.24 0.74
C PHE A 26 11.55 3.38 1.83
N LEU A 27 11.31 2.76 2.98
CA LEU A 27 12.29 2.65 4.07
C LEU A 27 13.53 1.83 3.64
N GLY A 28 13.37 0.75 2.90
CA GLY A 28 14.48 -0.06 2.37
C GLY A 28 15.39 0.73 1.43
N ILE A 29 14.82 1.57 0.55
CA ILE A 29 15.60 2.46 -0.32
C ILE A 29 16.39 3.47 0.52
N ILE A 30 15.78 4.07 1.55
CA ILE A 30 16.41 5.12 2.36
C ILE A 30 17.48 4.54 3.31
N VAL A 31 17.17 3.44 3.99
CA VAL A 31 18.01 2.88 5.06
C VAL A 31 19.05 1.91 4.51
N ILE A 32 18.65 1.03 3.58
CA ILE A 32 19.50 -0.06 3.06
C ILE A 32 20.17 0.34 1.73
N LYS A 33 19.71 1.41 1.07
CA LYS A 33 20.16 1.84 -0.27
C LYS A 33 20.06 0.73 -1.32
N GLU A 34 19.05 -0.13 -1.20
CA GLU A 34 18.78 -1.11 -2.24
C GLU A 34 18.38 -0.42 -3.55
N THR A 35 18.98 -0.84 -4.65
CA THR A 35 18.58 -0.42 -5.99
C THR A 35 17.24 -1.04 -6.31
N VAL A 36 16.18 -0.27 -6.10
CA VAL A 36 14.83 -0.64 -6.50
C VAL A 36 14.66 -0.32 -7.99
N ASP A 37 14.26 -1.34 -8.75
CA ASP A 37 14.05 -1.25 -10.18
C ASP A 37 12.89 -0.29 -10.52
N PHE A 38 12.99 0.42 -11.65
CA PHE A 38 11.92 1.30 -12.16
C PHE A 38 10.57 0.58 -12.30
N ILE A 39 10.60 -0.72 -12.60
CA ILE A 39 9.40 -1.57 -12.67
C ILE A 39 8.68 -1.63 -11.31
N LYS A 40 9.41 -1.72 -10.20
CA LYS A 40 8.81 -1.73 -8.85
C LYS A 40 8.18 -0.39 -8.53
N LEU A 41 8.79 0.72 -8.96
CA LEU A 41 8.26 2.06 -8.75
C LEU A 41 6.91 2.27 -9.48
N LEU A 42 6.83 1.80 -10.73
CA LEU A 42 5.59 1.78 -11.52
C LEU A 42 4.51 0.91 -10.87
N GLY A 43 4.88 -0.29 -10.39
CA GLY A 43 3.97 -1.16 -9.67
C GLY A 43 3.41 -0.52 -8.39
N ILE A 44 4.25 0.19 -7.63
CA ILE A 44 3.84 0.93 -6.42
C ILE A 44 2.79 2.00 -6.76
N LEU A 45 3.02 2.80 -7.81
CA LEU A 45 2.07 3.82 -8.26
C LEU A 45 0.73 3.20 -8.69
N PHE A 46 0.77 2.06 -9.37
CA PHE A 46 -0.41 1.33 -9.81
C PHE A 46 -1.21 0.74 -8.63
N ILE A 47 -0.52 0.21 -7.62
CA ILE A 47 -1.18 -0.27 -6.38
C ILE A 47 -1.79 0.90 -5.62
N MET A 48 -1.08 2.03 -5.50
CA MET A 48 -1.62 3.23 -4.83
C MET A 48 -2.89 3.75 -5.49
N SER A 49 -2.94 3.83 -6.83
CA SER A 49 -4.16 4.26 -7.53
C SER A 49 -5.33 3.30 -7.28
N GLY A 50 -5.07 1.99 -7.26
CA GLY A 50 -6.06 0.97 -6.91
C GLY A 50 -6.59 1.13 -5.48
N VAL A 51 -5.72 1.41 -4.51
CA VAL A 51 -6.13 1.63 -3.10
C VAL A 51 -7.00 2.90 -2.98
N VAL A 52 -6.63 3.98 -3.68
CA VAL A 52 -7.42 5.24 -3.67
C VAL A 52 -8.81 5.03 -4.27
N LEU A 53 -8.92 4.24 -5.35
CA LEU A 53 -10.21 3.89 -5.96
C LEU A 53 -11.09 3.06 -5.02
N ILE A 54 -10.51 2.09 -4.30
CA ILE A 54 -11.26 1.23 -3.36
C ILE A 54 -11.67 2.02 -2.11
N GLY A 55 -10.76 2.83 -1.55
CA GLY A 55 -11.04 3.63 -0.36
C GLY A 55 -11.94 4.84 -0.60
N GLY A 56 -11.96 5.39 -1.82
CA GLY A 56 -12.82 6.51 -2.20
C GLY A 56 -14.21 6.11 -2.72
N GLY A 57 -14.42 4.81 -2.99
CA GLY A 57 -15.71 4.26 -3.45
C GLY A 57 -16.64 3.78 -2.34
N ASP A 58 -16.14 3.68 -1.11
CA ASP A 58 -16.92 3.32 0.09
C ASP A 58 -17.55 4.62 0.65
N ASN A 59 -18.77 4.93 0.20
CA ASN A 59 -19.60 6.04 0.67
C ASN A 59 -20.80 5.51 1.42
#